data_AF-A0A2H0NEN8-F1
#
_entry.id   AF-A0A2H0NEN8-F1
#
_cell.length_a   1.000
_cell.length_b   1.000
_cell.length_c   1.000
_cell.angle_alpha   90.00
_cell.angle_beta   90.00
_cell.angle_gamma   90.00
#
_symmetry.space_group_name_H-M   'P 1'
#
loop_
_entity.id
_entity.type
_entity.pdbx_description
1 polymer ?
#
loop_
_entity_poly.entity_id
_entity_poly.type
_entity_poly.pdbx_seq_one_letter_code
_entity_poly.pdbx_strand_id
1 'polypeptide(L)'
;MKAFEKKGYSWLEPAKNFILASNEAKKMASGTDLAEKAQFLKKVGSNLVLADQNIKYFPRTAWKILGNLPHFSAEPRSGETQNEAEKREYSTVLRG
;
A
#
# COMPACT_ATOMS: atom_id res chain seq x y z
N MET A 1 9.37 -39.94 1.45
CA MET A 1 9.64 -38.52 1.79
C MET A 1 10.98 -38.07 1.17
N LYS A 2 10.99 -37.62 -0.09
CA LYS A 2 12.19 -37.04 -0.76
C LYS A 2 11.84 -35.85 -1.67
N ALA A 3 10.63 -35.31 -1.55
CA ALA A 3 10.16 -34.21 -2.39
C ALA A 3 10.63 -32.84 -1.90
N PHE A 4 11.22 -32.75 -0.70
CA PHE A 4 11.49 -31.48 -0.02
C PHE A 4 12.95 -30.98 -0.15
N GLU A 5 13.86 -31.79 -0.69
CA GLU A 5 15.30 -31.46 -0.75
C GLU A 5 15.79 -31.07 -2.15
N LYS A 6 14.93 -31.09 -3.17
CA LYS A 6 15.31 -30.61 -4.50
C LYS A 6 15.23 -29.08 -4.54
N LYS A 7 16.39 -28.44 -4.65
CA LYS A 7 16.56 -27.02 -5.01
C LYS A 7 15.68 -26.73 -6.24
N GLY A 8 14.56 -26.04 -6.02
CA GLY A 8 13.53 -25.77 -7.03
C GLY A 8 12.09 -26.16 -6.65
N TYR A 9 11.88 -27.04 -5.66
CA TYR A 9 10.56 -27.51 -5.20
C TYR A 9 10.28 -27.19 -3.72
N SER A 10 10.94 -26.18 -3.17
CA SER A 10 10.59 -25.72 -1.81
C SER A 10 9.36 -24.82 -1.90
N TRP A 11 8.21 -25.38 -1.55
CA TRP A 11 6.94 -24.67 -1.39
C TRP A 11 7.02 -23.47 -0.44
N LEU A 12 8.10 -23.38 0.36
CA LEU A 12 8.38 -22.27 1.29
C LEU A 12 9.21 -21.15 0.67
N GLU A 13 9.82 -21.33 -0.51
CA GLU A 13 10.57 -20.27 -1.19
C GLU A 13 9.72 -19.01 -1.45
N PRO A 14 8.44 -19.11 -1.87
CA PRO A 14 7.58 -17.93 -1.98
C PRO A 14 7.43 -17.16 -0.66
N ALA A 15 7.29 -17.88 0.47
CA ALA A 15 7.17 -17.26 1.80
C ALA A 15 8.49 -16.58 2.20
N LYS A 16 9.63 -17.24 1.99
CA LYS A 16 10.96 -16.66 2.24
C LYS A 16 11.18 -15.39 1.43
N ASN A 17 10.88 -15.42 0.12
CA ASN A 17 11.01 -14.27 -0.77
C ASN A 17 10.08 -13.12 -0.34
N PHE A 18 8.86 -13.44 0.12
CA PHE A 18 7.94 -12.44 0.63
C PHE A 18 8.45 -11.76 1.91
N ILE A 19 9.02 -12.52 2.85
CA ILE A 19 9.64 -11.97 4.07
C ILE A 19 10.81 -11.04 3.73
N LEU A 20 11.69 -11.46 2.82
CA LEU A 20 12.82 -10.64 2.38
C LEU A 20 12.36 -9.34 1.73
N ALA A 21 11.39 -9.41 0.81
CA ALA A 21 10.82 -8.24 0.16
C ALA A 21 10.08 -7.32 1.16
N SER A 22 9.46 -7.86 2.20
CA SER A 22 8.83 -7.08 3.27
C SER A 22 9.85 -6.33 4.13
N ASN A 23 10.99 -6.95 4.43
CA ASN A 23 12.08 -6.28 5.13
C ASN A 23 12.71 -5.17 4.28
N GLU A 24 12.84 -5.38 2.97
CA GLU A 24 13.27 -4.36 2.01
C GLU A 24 12.26 -3.20 1.98
N ALA A 25 10.96 -3.49 1.88
CA ALA A 25 9.89 -2.50 1.93
C ALA A 25 9.96 -1.65 3.20
N LYS A 26 10.19 -2.26 4.36
CA LYS A 26 10.34 -1.55 5.64
C LYS A 26 11.52 -0.58 5.62
N LYS A 27 12.67 -1.00 5.07
CA LYS A 27 13.84 -0.13 4.93
C LYS A 27 13.58 1.01 3.95
N MET A 28 13.00 0.71 2.79
CA MET A 28 12.67 1.71 1.78
C MET A 28 11.65 2.73 2.28
N ALA A 29 10.65 2.31 3.06
CA ALA A 29 9.66 3.21 3.64
C ALA A 29 10.30 4.30 4.52
N SER A 30 11.33 3.95 5.29
CA SER A 30 12.12 4.88 6.11
C SER A 30 13.09 5.76 5.30
N GLY A 31 13.39 5.41 4.05
CA GLY A 31 14.26 6.19 3.17
C GLY A 31 13.58 7.44 2.59
N THR A 32 14.36 8.33 2.00
CA THR A 32 13.88 9.57 1.36
C THR A 32 13.78 9.48 -0.17
N ASP A 33 14.39 8.46 -0.79
CA ASP A 33 14.40 8.32 -2.24
C ASP A 33 13.01 7.92 -2.78
N LEU A 34 12.39 8.84 -3.52
CA LEU A 34 11.08 8.64 -4.13
C LEU A 34 11.15 7.77 -5.39
N ALA A 35 12.26 7.80 -6.13
CA ALA A 35 12.44 7.00 -7.34
C ALA A 35 12.57 5.51 -6.99
N GLU A 36 13.35 5.18 -5.95
CA GLU A 36 13.46 3.80 -5.44
C GLU A 36 12.12 3.27 -4.94
N LYS A 37 11.36 4.09 -4.20
CA LYS A 37 9.99 3.72 -3.76
C LYS A 37 9.07 3.45 -4.94
N ALA A 38 9.10 4.28 -5.98
CA ALA A 38 8.29 4.08 -7.18
C ALA A 38 8.67 2.79 -7.94
N GLN A 39 9.97 2.51 -8.08
CA GLN A 39 10.44 1.27 -8.69
C GLN A 39 10.03 0.04 -7.88
N PHE A 40 10.11 0.12 -6.55
CA PHE A 40 9.67 -0.94 -5.66
C PHE A 40 8.17 -1.22 -5.84
N LEU A 41 7.32 -0.19 -5.80
CA LEU A 41 5.87 -0.35 -6.01
C LEU A 41 5.53 -0.98 -7.36
N LYS A 42 6.28 -0.61 -8.41
CA LYS A 42 6.14 -1.23 -9.74
C LYS A 42 6.52 -2.72 -9.75
N LYS A 43 7.48 -3.13 -8.91
CA LYS A 43 7.90 -4.53 -8.76
C LYS A 43 6.88 -5.37 -7.97
N VAL A 44 6.31 -4.81 -6.90
CA VAL A 44 5.39 -5.53 -6.00
C VAL A 44 3.90 -5.44 -6.41
N GLY A 45 3.55 -4.51 -7.29
CA GLY A 45 2.18 -4.26 -7.72
C GLY A 45 2.05 -3.78 -9.16
N SER A 46 0.95 -3.10 -9.47
CA SER A 46 0.78 -2.36 -10.72
C SER A 46 1.46 -0.99 -10.66
N ASN A 47 1.58 -0.33 -11.82
CA ASN A 47 1.74 1.12 -11.82
C ASN A 47 0.59 1.75 -11.02
N LEU A 48 0.89 2.77 -10.22
CA LEU A 48 -0.13 3.59 -9.56
C LEU A 48 -0.95 4.28 -10.64
N VAL A 49 -2.27 4.17 -10.55
CA VAL A 49 -3.21 4.81 -11.47
C VAL A 49 -3.92 5.92 -10.71
N LEU A 50 -3.96 7.11 -11.29
CA LEU A 50 -4.84 8.16 -10.80
C LEU A 50 -6.21 7.97 -11.44
N ALA A 51 -7.22 7.69 -10.64
CA ALA A 51 -8.60 7.53 -11.09
C ALA A 51 -9.54 8.10 -10.05
N ASP A 52 -10.53 8.88 -10.48
CA ASP A 52 -11.52 9.51 -9.60
C ASP A 52 -10.87 10.38 -8.51
N GLN A 53 -9.81 11.11 -8.87
CA GLN A 53 -8.96 11.92 -7.96
C GLN A 53 -8.30 11.11 -6.82
N ASN A 54 -8.32 9.78 -6.92
CA ASN A 54 -7.73 8.88 -5.94
C ASN A 54 -6.57 8.11 -6.56
N ILE A 55 -5.53 7.89 -5.76
CA ILE A 55 -4.41 7.02 -6.15
C ILE A 55 -4.85 5.58 -5.92
N LYS A 56 -4.99 4.82 -7.01
CA LYS A 56 -5.31 3.39 -6.98
C LYS A 56 -4.02 2.57 -7.13
N TYR A 57 -3.82 1.64 -6.20
CA TYR A 57 -2.72 0.69 -6.20
C TYR A 57 -3.26 -0.74 -6.23
N PHE A 58 -2.74 -1.57 -7.14
CA PHE A 58 -3.16 -2.96 -7.28
C PHE A 58 -1.99 -3.90 -6.96
N PRO A 59 -1.89 -4.41 -5.71
CA PRO A 59 -0.83 -5.34 -5.34
C PRO A 59 -0.92 -6.66 -6.13
N ARG A 60 0.22 -7.32 -6.35
CA ARG A 60 0.30 -8.60 -7.07
C ARG A 60 0.77 -9.74 -6.16
N THR A 61 0.43 -10.97 -6.53
CA THR A 61 0.92 -12.20 -5.86
C THR A 61 0.67 -12.16 -4.35
N ALA A 62 1.69 -12.43 -3.51
CA ALA A 62 1.58 -12.45 -2.06
C ALA A 62 1.15 -11.10 -1.45
N TRP A 63 1.43 -9.99 -2.15
CA TRP A 63 1.00 -8.66 -1.70
C TRP A 63 -0.51 -8.45 -1.77
N LYS A 64 -1.24 -9.22 -2.60
CA LYS A 64 -2.71 -9.19 -2.62
C LYS A 64 -3.31 -9.61 -1.28
N ILE A 65 -2.63 -10.50 -0.56
CA ILE A 65 -3.07 -10.96 0.75
C ILE A 65 -3.18 -9.76 1.70
N LEU A 66 -2.22 -8.83 1.64
CA LEU A 66 -2.24 -7.63 2.47
C LEU A 66 -3.43 -6.71 2.14
N GLY A 67 -3.74 -6.52 0.85
CA GLY A 67 -4.89 -5.70 0.43
C GLY A 67 -6.25 -6.25 0.89
N ASN A 68 -6.33 -7.55 1.14
CA ASN A 68 -7.54 -8.22 1.64
C ASN A 68 -7.61 -8.24 3.17
N LEU A 69 -6.56 -7.81 3.89
CA LEU A 69 -6.60 -7.73 5.35
C LEU A 69 -7.46 -6.55 5.79
N PRO A 70 -8.30 -6.72 6.83
CA PRO A 70 -9.23 -5.68 7.29
C PRO A 70 -8.54 -4.41 7.81
N HIS A 71 -7.24 -4.48 8.11
CA HIS A 71 -6.44 -3.34 8.57
C HIS A 71 -5.76 -2.55 7.42
N PHE A 72 -5.75 -3.08 6.19
CA PHE A 72 -5.10 -2.44 5.05
C PHE A 72 -6.11 -1.68 4.17
N SER A 73 -7.41 -1.95 4.31
CA SER A 73 -8.43 -0.99 3.87
C SER A 73 -8.26 0.26 4.71
N ALA A 74 -7.46 1.19 4.21
CA ALA A 74 -7.24 2.48 4.84
C ALA A 74 -8.61 3.03 5.22
N GLU A 75 -8.87 3.23 6.52
CA GLU A 75 -9.80 4.27 6.89
C GLU A 75 -9.31 5.52 6.15
N PRO A 76 -10.18 6.22 5.41
CA PRO A 76 -9.79 7.48 4.81
C PRO A 76 -9.17 8.29 5.94
N ARG A 77 -7.97 8.82 5.71
CA ARG A 77 -7.25 9.65 6.69
C ARG A 77 -8.10 10.89 6.91
N SER A 78 -9.10 10.77 7.77
CA SER A 78 -10.11 11.77 8.07
C SER A 78 -9.40 12.89 8.79
N GLY A 79 -9.36 14.07 8.21
CA GLY A 79 -8.85 15.22 8.95
C GLY A 79 -8.81 16.55 8.23
N GLU A 80 -8.71 16.60 6.91
CA GLU A 80 -8.41 17.90 6.26
C GLU A 80 -9.58 18.50 5.47
N THR A 81 -10.49 17.68 4.92
CA THR A 81 -11.53 18.21 4.02
C THR A 81 -12.86 18.58 4.69
N GLN A 82 -13.20 17.98 5.84
CA GLN A 82 -14.47 18.28 6.54
C GLN A 82 -14.42 19.61 7.31
N ASN A 83 -13.26 19.97 7.85
CA ASN A 83 -13.10 21.17 8.68
C ASN A 83 -13.26 22.49 7.89
N GLU A 84 -12.90 22.52 6.60
CA GLU A 84 -13.07 23.72 5.77
C GLU A 84 -14.51 23.93 5.31
N ALA A 85 -15.25 22.86 5.03
CA ALA A 85 -16.65 22.93 4.62
C ALA A 85 -17.53 23.41 5.79
N GLU A 86 -17.34 22.84 6.99
CA GLU A 86 -18.06 23.28 8.18
C GLU A 86 -17.74 24.74 8.54
N LYS A 87 -16.46 25.15 8.48
CA LYS A 87 -16.09 26.56 8.74
C LYS A 87 -16.75 27.55 7.78
N ARG A 88 -16.92 27.20 6.51
CA ARG A 88 -17.62 28.04 5.52
C ARG A 88 -19.11 28.14 5.83
N GLU A 89 -19.71 27.03 6.25
CA GLU A 89 -21.12 26.98 6.63
C GLU A 89 -21.39 27.84 7.87
N TYR A 90 -20.62 27.68 8.96
CA TYR A 90 -20.73 28.52 10.17
C TYR A 90 -20.52 30.02 9.89
N SER A 91 -19.63 30.39 8.95
CA SER A 91 -19.40 31.80 8.59
C SER A 91 -20.54 32.43 7.80
N THR A 92 -21.36 31.61 7.13
CA THR A 92 -22.48 32.07 6.31
C THR A 92 -23.72 32.31 7.17
N VAL A 93 -23.96 31.47 8.18
CA VAL A 93 -25.12 31.60 9.09
C VAL A 93 -25.00 32.81 10.04
N LEU A 94 -23.78 33.24 10.38
CA LEU A 94 -23.55 34.40 11.26
C LEU A 94 -23.59 35.75 10.53
N ARG A 95 -23.77 35.75 9.19
CA ARG A 95 -23.80 36.95 8.35
C ARG A 95 -25.20 37.31 7.84
N GLY A 96 -26.23 36.60 8.31
CA GLY A 96 -27.66 36.85 8.02
C GLY A 96 -28.38 37.52 9.18
#